data_AF-A0A972Q1Y2-F1
#
_entry.id   AF-A0A972Q1Y2-F1
#
_cell.length_a   1.000
_cell.length_b   1.000
_cell.length_c   1.000
_cell.angle_alpha   90.00
_cell.angle_beta   90.00
_cell.angle_gamma   90.00
#
_symmetry.space_group_name_H-M   'P 1'
#
loop_
_entity.id
_entity.type
_entity.pdbx_description
1 polymer ?
#
loop_
_entity_poly.entity_id
_entity_poly.type
_entity_poly.pdbx_seq_one_letter_code
_entity_poly.pdbx_strand_id
1 'polypeptide(L)'
;MSTVAKMGFRPFNAVDLVTLAVFAALYRALWYVWHALGFLFPFNQVLSDLFYCLCGVAAIVIVRKFGAATLFAVAAQIINLFLQGEMLVVALLLCTPGILADIYIYFRLKAGKDPFASLKDMFIAGSLIGGWWSLINWAFIFPVLFLTELSVTITIVVAVACLLGGMLGAWTGFKLGDRIKGLIA
;
A
#
# COMPACT_ATOMS: atom_id res chain seq x y z
N MET A 1 28.54 4.57 -0.45
CA MET A 1 27.20 4.15 -0.90
C MET A 1 27.32 3.42 -2.23
N SER A 2 26.73 2.23 -2.34
CA SER A 2 26.66 1.50 -3.62
C SER A 2 25.91 2.33 -4.68
N THR A 3 26.14 2.05 -5.98
CA THR A 3 25.43 2.72 -7.09
C THR A 3 23.91 2.61 -6.93
N VAL A 4 23.43 1.45 -6.46
CA VAL A 4 22.03 1.19 -6.12
C VAL A 4 21.52 2.12 -5.03
N ALA A 5 22.28 2.27 -3.94
CA ALA A 5 21.92 3.18 -2.86
C ALA A 5 21.81 4.62 -3.38
N LYS A 6 22.79 5.09 -4.17
CA LYS A 6 22.75 6.45 -4.74
C LYS A 6 21.51 6.68 -5.62
N MET A 7 21.02 5.67 -6.33
CA MET A 7 19.79 5.79 -7.14
C MET A 7 18.53 5.85 -6.27
N GLY A 8 18.45 5.03 -5.22
CA GLY A 8 17.29 4.99 -4.32
C GLY A 8 17.04 6.27 -3.52
N PHE A 9 18.05 7.14 -3.36
CA PHE A 9 17.94 8.43 -2.65
C PHE A 9 17.87 9.64 -3.58
N ARG A 10 17.67 9.44 -4.88
CA ARG A 10 17.47 10.57 -5.81
C ARG A 10 16.15 11.27 -5.51
N PRO A 11 16.06 12.60 -5.73
CA PRO A 11 14.79 13.31 -5.62
C PRO A 11 13.76 12.74 -6.59
N PHE A 12 12.48 12.83 -6.21
CA PHE A 12 11.36 12.47 -7.08
C PHE A 12 11.26 13.43 -8.26
N ASN A 13 11.02 12.89 -9.45
CA ASN A 13 10.71 13.66 -10.65
C ASN A 13 9.20 13.59 -10.94
N ALA A 14 8.75 14.33 -11.96
CA ALA A 14 7.33 14.36 -12.33
C ALA A 14 6.77 12.99 -12.70
N VAL A 15 7.55 12.17 -13.43
CA VAL A 15 7.11 10.83 -13.86
C VAL A 15 6.89 9.91 -12.66
N ASP A 16 7.74 9.99 -11.64
CA ASP A 16 7.56 9.20 -10.41
C ASP A 16 6.26 9.58 -9.69
N LEU A 17 6.02 10.88 -9.54
CA LEU A 17 4.82 11.39 -8.86
C LEU A 17 3.54 11.01 -9.62
N VAL A 18 3.56 11.14 -10.96
CA VAL A 18 2.46 10.70 -11.81
C VAL A 18 2.25 9.20 -11.69
N THR A 19 3.31 8.40 -11.67
CA THR A 19 3.20 6.94 -11.49
C THR A 19 2.51 6.59 -10.17
N LEU A 20 2.94 7.20 -9.07
CA LEU A 20 2.32 7.00 -7.75
C LEU A 20 0.83 7.40 -7.76
N ALA A 21 0.51 8.55 -8.35
CA ALA A 21 -0.87 9.03 -8.45
C ALA A 21 -1.75 8.13 -9.33
N VAL A 22 -1.23 7.63 -10.46
CA VAL A 22 -1.95 6.71 -11.34
C VAL A 22 -2.26 5.41 -10.61
N PHE A 23 -1.30 4.80 -9.92
CA PHE A 23 -1.55 3.58 -9.15
C PHE A 23 -2.50 3.81 -7.98
N ALA A 24 -2.43 4.97 -7.32
CA ALA A 24 -3.39 5.35 -6.28
C ALA A 24 -4.81 5.51 -6.84
N ALA A 25 -4.95 6.13 -8.00
CA ALA A 25 -6.23 6.25 -8.71
C ALA A 25 -6.75 4.89 -9.19
N LEU A 26 -5.87 3.99 -9.66
CA LEU A 26 -6.24 2.62 -10.03
C LEU A 26 -6.76 1.82 -8.84
N TYR A 27 -6.09 1.88 -7.69
CA TYR A 27 -6.61 1.30 -6.45
C TYR A 27 -8.03 1.79 -6.16
N ARG A 28 -8.24 3.11 -6.23
CA ARG A 28 -9.55 3.72 -5.99
C ARG A 28 -10.60 3.29 -7.03
N ALA A 29 -10.23 3.24 -8.31
CA ALA A 29 -11.13 2.79 -9.37
C ALA A 29 -11.57 1.34 -9.15
N LEU A 30 -10.62 0.45 -8.79
CA LEU A 30 -10.94 -0.92 -8.46
C LEU A 30 -11.87 -1.00 -7.25
N TRP A 31 -11.70 -0.12 -6.26
CA TRP A 31 -12.58 -0.05 -5.08
C TRP A 31 -14.05 0.12 -5.44
N TYR A 32 -14.34 1.03 -6.38
CA TYR A 32 -15.71 1.21 -6.86
C TYR A 32 -16.26 -0.03 -7.58
N VAL A 33 -15.42 -0.77 -8.29
CA VAL A 33 -15.83 -2.00 -8.99
C VAL A 33 -16.29 -3.07 -8.00
N TRP A 34 -15.47 -3.44 -7.00
CA TRP A 34 -15.88 -4.49 -6.08
C TRP A 34 -16.92 -4.04 -5.05
N HIS A 35 -16.99 -2.73 -4.76
CA HIS A 35 -18.10 -2.18 -3.99
C HIS A 35 -19.42 -2.35 -4.74
N ALA A 36 -19.44 -2.09 -6.05
CA ALA A 36 -20.62 -2.32 -6.90
C ALA A 36 -21.01 -3.81 -7.00
N LEU A 37 -20.06 -4.74 -6.85
CA LEU A 37 -20.33 -6.18 -6.80
C LEU A 37 -20.98 -6.65 -5.48
N GLY A 38 -21.20 -5.74 -4.52
CA GLY A 38 -21.94 -6.06 -3.29
C GLY A 38 -21.18 -6.94 -2.31
N PHE A 39 -19.83 -6.94 -2.36
CA PHE A 39 -19.03 -7.65 -1.35
C PHE A 39 -19.39 -7.12 0.05
N LEU A 40 -19.91 -8.03 0.89
CA LEU A 40 -20.37 -7.70 2.24
C LEU A 40 -19.20 -7.24 3.12
N PHE A 41 -19.40 -6.12 3.81
CA PHE A 41 -18.59 -5.77 4.97
C PHE A 41 -18.70 -6.91 6.00
N PRO A 42 -17.60 -7.33 6.66
CA PRO A 42 -16.26 -6.74 6.65
C PRO A 42 -15.30 -7.32 5.59
N PHE A 43 -15.73 -8.28 4.77
CA PHE A 43 -14.86 -9.00 3.84
C PHE A 43 -14.42 -8.16 2.63
N ASN A 44 -15.16 -7.12 2.28
CA ASN A 44 -14.73 -6.14 1.28
C ASN A 44 -13.39 -5.45 1.64
N GLN A 45 -13.04 -5.38 2.93
CA GLN A 45 -11.77 -4.83 3.38
C GLN A 45 -10.57 -5.74 3.02
N VAL A 46 -10.78 -7.05 2.89
CA VAL A 46 -9.73 -7.98 2.46
C VAL A 46 -9.32 -7.68 1.01
N LEU A 47 -10.30 -7.42 0.15
CA LEU A 47 -10.05 -6.97 -1.22
C LEU A 47 -9.38 -5.59 -1.23
N SER A 48 -9.85 -4.67 -0.38
CA SER A 48 -9.24 -3.35 -0.25
C SER A 48 -7.74 -3.44 0.06
N ASP A 49 -7.35 -4.23 1.06
CA ASP A 49 -5.94 -4.45 1.43
C ASP A 49 -5.14 -5.10 0.29
N LEU A 50 -5.73 -6.09 -0.38
CA LEU A 50 -5.11 -6.76 -1.52
C LEU A 50 -4.79 -5.77 -2.63
N PHE A 51 -5.77 -5.01 -3.09
CA PHE A 51 -5.58 -4.09 -4.20
C PHE A 51 -4.74 -2.88 -3.81
N TYR A 52 -4.84 -2.40 -2.57
CA TYR A 52 -4.00 -1.34 -2.06
C TYR A 52 -2.52 -1.76 -2.07
N CYS A 53 -2.20 -2.93 -1.52
CA CYS A 53 -0.84 -3.44 -1.50
C CYS A 53 -0.34 -3.80 -2.91
N LEU A 54 -1.20 -4.32 -3.78
CA LEU A 54 -0.87 -4.59 -5.18
C LEU A 54 -0.44 -3.31 -5.90
N CYS A 55 -1.28 -2.27 -5.86
CA CYS A 55 -1.00 -0.99 -6.52
C CYS A 55 0.21 -0.30 -5.89
N GLY A 56 0.31 -0.30 -4.56
CA GLY A 56 1.43 0.31 -3.85
C GLY A 56 2.76 -0.35 -4.17
N VAL A 57 2.83 -1.69 -4.09
CA VAL A 57 4.07 -2.43 -4.38
C VAL A 57 4.44 -2.33 -5.86
N ALA A 58 3.48 -2.40 -6.78
CA ALA A 58 3.77 -2.18 -8.19
C ALA A 58 4.39 -0.79 -8.44
N ALA A 59 3.82 0.26 -7.84
CA ALA A 59 4.35 1.60 -7.97
C ALA A 59 5.75 1.75 -7.36
N ILE A 60 6.00 1.16 -6.19
CA ILE A 60 7.33 1.15 -5.54
C ILE A 60 8.38 0.46 -6.44
N VAL A 61 8.03 -0.67 -7.06
CA VAL A 61 8.92 -1.42 -7.97
C VAL A 61 9.27 -0.63 -9.24
N ILE A 62 8.35 0.19 -9.73
CA ILE A 62 8.57 1.03 -10.91
C ILE A 62 9.40 2.28 -10.54
N VAL A 63 9.02 2.98 -9.47
CA VAL A 63 9.64 4.25 -9.06
C VAL A 63 11.04 4.05 -8.44
N ARG A 64 11.22 2.98 -7.65
CA ARG A 64 12.52 2.56 -7.09
C ARG A 64 13.24 3.63 -6.25
N LYS A 65 12.48 4.37 -5.44
CA LYS A 65 12.99 5.42 -4.55
C LYS A 65 12.52 5.22 -3.12
N PHE A 66 13.36 5.61 -2.16
CA PHE A 66 12.99 5.72 -0.76
C PHE A 66 11.89 6.79 -0.59
N GLY A 67 10.85 6.49 0.18
CA GLY A 67 9.70 7.37 0.38
C GLY A 67 8.55 7.07 -0.58
N ALA A 68 8.73 6.18 -1.56
CA ALA A 68 7.71 5.88 -2.56
C ALA A 68 6.48 5.21 -1.93
N ALA A 69 6.66 4.37 -0.89
CA ALA A 69 5.55 3.71 -0.23
C ALA A 69 4.66 4.72 0.52
N THR A 70 5.28 5.64 1.25
CA THR A 70 4.57 6.69 2.00
C THR A 70 3.92 7.68 1.04
N LEU A 71 4.59 8.10 -0.03
CA LEU A 71 4.00 8.99 -1.03
C LEU A 71 2.84 8.34 -1.77
N PHE A 72 2.91 7.03 -2.07
CA PHE A 72 1.75 6.30 -2.59
C PHE A 72 0.57 6.36 -1.62
N ALA A 73 0.82 6.12 -0.33
CA ALA A 73 -0.23 6.16 0.69
C ALA A 73 -0.87 7.54 0.77
N VAL A 74 -0.07 8.60 0.81
CA VAL A 74 -0.54 9.98 0.79
C VAL A 74 -1.36 10.28 -0.47
N ALA A 75 -0.88 9.88 -1.65
CA ALA A 75 -1.60 10.07 -2.90
C ALA A 75 -2.96 9.35 -2.89
N ALA A 76 -3.01 8.12 -2.39
CA ALA A 76 -4.24 7.37 -2.23
C ALA A 76 -5.20 8.08 -1.26
N GLN A 77 -4.73 8.57 -0.12
CA GLN A 77 -5.62 9.24 0.84
C GLN A 77 -6.13 10.60 0.36
N ILE A 78 -5.33 11.37 -0.39
CA ILE A 78 -5.80 12.60 -1.04
C ILE A 78 -6.97 12.27 -1.98
N ILE A 79 -6.81 11.24 -2.81
CA ILE A 79 -7.87 10.79 -3.73
C ILE A 79 -9.11 10.34 -2.94
N ASN A 80 -8.92 9.64 -1.83
CA ASN A 80 -10.02 9.15 -0.99
C ASN A 80 -10.80 10.29 -0.34
N LEU A 81 -10.08 11.26 0.22
CA LEU A 81 -10.66 12.44 0.85
C LEU A 81 -11.58 13.19 -0.14
N PHE A 82 -11.13 13.39 -1.38
CA PHE A 82 -11.89 14.18 -2.36
C PHE A 82 -12.94 13.38 -3.14
N LEU A 83 -12.72 12.10 -3.44
CA LEU A 83 -13.64 11.30 -4.27
C LEU A 83 -14.59 10.40 -3.48
N GLN A 84 -14.15 9.88 -2.32
CA GLN A 84 -14.99 9.03 -1.47
C GLN A 84 -15.68 9.85 -0.37
N GLY A 85 -15.17 11.04 -0.05
CA GLY A 85 -15.64 11.81 1.12
C GLY A 85 -15.17 11.21 2.43
N GLU A 86 -13.99 10.57 2.44
CA GLU A 86 -13.41 9.97 3.64
C GLU A 86 -13.23 11.03 4.75
N MET A 87 -13.45 10.65 6.02
CA MET A 87 -13.24 11.58 7.13
C MET A 87 -11.77 12.04 7.17
N LEU A 88 -11.52 13.34 7.35
CA LEU A 88 -10.17 13.90 7.34
C LEU A 88 -9.24 13.20 8.34
N VAL A 89 -9.73 12.89 9.55
CA VAL A 89 -8.95 12.17 10.58
C VAL A 89 -8.55 10.79 10.10
N VAL A 90 -9.46 10.06 9.43
CA VAL A 90 -9.18 8.74 8.85
C VAL A 90 -8.14 8.86 7.74
N ALA A 91 -8.30 9.82 6.83
CA ALA A 91 -7.35 10.07 5.75
C ALA A 91 -5.94 10.37 6.29
N LEU A 92 -5.82 11.19 7.35
CA LEU A 92 -4.52 11.49 7.97
C LEU A 92 -3.86 10.25 8.59
N LEU A 93 -4.63 9.41 9.30
CA LEU A 93 -4.11 8.16 9.86
C LEU A 93 -3.64 7.21 8.75
N LEU A 94 -4.40 7.10 7.66
CA LEU A 94 -4.10 6.22 6.54
C LEU A 94 -3.02 6.75 5.59
N CYS A 95 -2.39 7.89 5.87
CA CYS A 95 -1.16 8.33 5.20
C CYS A 95 0.09 7.59 5.73
N THR A 96 0.00 6.97 6.91
CA THR A 96 1.11 6.31 7.60
C THR A 96 1.48 4.87 7.18
N PRO A 97 0.64 4.06 6.49
CA PRO A 97 0.97 2.68 6.12
C PRO A 97 2.26 2.48 5.33
N GLY A 98 2.69 3.48 4.55
CA GLY A 98 3.95 3.39 3.80
C GLY A 98 5.20 3.53 4.67
N ILE A 99 5.09 4.07 5.89
CA ILE A 99 6.26 4.46 6.70
C ILE A 99 7.11 3.24 7.07
N LEU A 100 6.49 2.15 7.55
CA LEU A 100 7.22 0.95 7.95
C LEU A 100 7.93 0.28 6.75
N ALA A 101 7.28 0.29 5.58
CA ALA A 101 7.87 -0.21 4.35
C ALA A 101 9.06 0.64 3.89
N ASP A 102 8.95 1.96 3.95
CA ASP A 102 10.05 2.86 3.62
C ASP A 102 11.22 2.73 4.59
N ILE A 103 10.97 2.57 5.89
CA ILE A 103 12.02 2.28 6.89
C ILE A 103 12.75 0.98 6.54
N TYR A 104 12.01 -0.08 6.17
CA TYR A 104 12.61 -1.33 5.73
C TYR A 104 13.47 -1.13 4.48
N ILE A 105 12.93 -0.50 3.44
CA ILE A 105 13.64 -0.19 2.18
C ILE A 105 14.90 0.63 2.44
N TYR A 106 14.83 1.63 3.33
CA TYR A 106 15.96 2.45 3.73
C TYR A 106 17.11 1.61 4.28
N PHE A 107 16.84 0.68 5.20
CA PHE A 107 17.87 -0.19 5.75
C PHE A 107 18.48 -1.13 4.70
N ARG A 108 17.67 -1.63 3.75
CA ARG A 108 18.16 -2.46 2.64
C ARG A 108 19.08 -1.68 1.69
N LEU A 109 18.70 -0.46 1.34
CA LEU A 109 19.52 0.43 0.52
C LEU A 109 20.81 0.82 1.24
N LYS A 110 20.74 1.13 2.54
CA LYS A 110 21.93 1.44 3.35
C LYS A 110 22.88 0.24 3.46
N ALA A 111 22.35 -0.98 3.48
CA ALA A 111 23.14 -2.22 3.41
C ALA A 111 23.68 -2.54 2.01
N GLY A 112 23.46 -1.66 1.03
CA GLY A 112 23.98 -1.79 -0.34
C GLY A 112 23.18 -2.73 -1.24
N LYS A 113 22.04 -3.24 -0.78
CA LYS A 113 21.16 -4.15 -1.52
C LYS A 113 20.16 -3.37 -2.39
N ASP A 114 19.65 -4.04 -3.42
CA ASP A 114 18.56 -3.52 -4.26
C ASP A 114 17.23 -4.15 -3.84
N PRO A 115 16.48 -3.55 -2.90
CA PRO A 115 15.22 -4.13 -2.44
C PRO A 115 14.16 -4.16 -3.55
N PHE A 116 14.23 -3.25 -4.53
CA PHE A 116 13.20 -3.09 -5.56
C PHE A 116 13.21 -4.18 -6.62
N ALA A 117 14.31 -4.92 -6.76
CA ALA A 117 14.43 -6.07 -7.66
C ALA A 117 14.21 -7.42 -6.95
N SER A 118 14.01 -7.41 -5.63
CA SER A 118 13.88 -8.61 -4.82
C SER A 118 12.43 -8.84 -4.43
N LEU A 119 11.84 -9.93 -4.96
CA LEU A 119 10.49 -10.35 -4.57
C LEU A 119 10.36 -10.48 -3.05
N LYS A 120 11.38 -11.03 -2.38
CA LYS A 120 11.39 -11.20 -0.92
C LYS A 120 11.33 -9.85 -0.20
N ASP A 121 12.14 -8.89 -0.63
CA ASP A 121 12.22 -7.58 0.05
C ASP A 121 10.93 -6.77 -0.21
N MET A 122 10.35 -6.86 -1.42
CA MET A 122 9.07 -6.21 -1.75
C MET A 122 7.87 -6.90 -1.11
N PHE A 123 7.90 -8.21 -0.95
CA PHE A 123 6.91 -8.94 -0.18
C PHE A 123 6.91 -8.51 1.29
N ILE A 124 8.10 -8.38 1.91
CA ILE A 124 8.21 -7.87 3.29
C ILE A 124 7.71 -6.43 3.37
N ALA A 125 8.14 -5.56 2.46
CA ALA A 125 7.69 -4.17 2.43
C ALA A 125 6.16 -4.07 2.30
N GLY A 126 5.55 -4.79 1.35
CA GLY A 126 4.10 -4.79 1.19
C GLY A 126 3.34 -5.45 2.35
N SER A 127 3.93 -6.46 3.00
CA SER A 127 3.36 -7.05 4.23
C SER A 127 3.34 -6.04 5.38
N LEU A 128 4.34 -5.18 5.48
CA LEU A 128 4.36 -4.09 6.47
C LEU A 128 3.28 -3.04 6.17
N ILE A 129 3.04 -2.72 4.88
CA ILE A 129 1.94 -1.83 4.47
C ILE A 129 0.60 -2.44 4.88
N GLY A 130 0.32 -3.68 4.46
CA GLY A 130 -0.95 -4.36 4.74
C GLY A 130 -1.16 -4.62 6.23
N GLY A 131 -0.11 -5.01 6.96
CA GLY A 131 -0.18 -5.22 8.40
C GLY A 131 -0.48 -3.94 9.17
N TRP A 132 0.16 -2.83 8.81
CA TRP A 132 -0.12 -1.54 9.43
C TRP A 132 -1.51 -1.01 9.09
N TRP A 133 -1.91 -1.14 7.82
CA TRP A 133 -3.26 -0.79 7.37
C TRP A 133 -4.33 -1.59 8.13
N SER A 134 -4.19 -2.90 8.19
CA SER A 134 -5.08 -3.79 8.92
C SER A 134 -5.13 -3.43 10.40
N LEU A 135 -3.96 -3.21 11.04
CA LEU A 135 -3.89 -2.82 12.45
C LEU A 135 -4.66 -1.52 12.72
N ILE A 136 -4.40 -0.45 11.96
CA ILE A 136 -5.09 0.82 12.17
C ILE A 136 -6.60 0.68 11.96
N ASN A 137 -7.02 -0.05 10.93
CA ASN A 137 -8.44 -0.19 10.63
C ASN A 137 -9.18 -0.97 11.72
N TRP A 138 -8.67 -2.14 12.08
CA TRP A 138 -9.37 -3.07 12.97
C TRP A 138 -9.14 -2.79 14.46
N ALA A 139 -8.03 -2.17 14.83
CA ALA A 139 -7.77 -1.80 16.22
C ALA A 139 -8.28 -0.40 16.58
N PHE A 140 -8.49 0.49 15.60
CA PHE A 140 -8.83 1.88 15.86
C PHE A 140 -9.97 2.44 15.00
N ILE A 141 -9.83 2.51 13.67
CA ILE A 141 -10.83 3.21 12.82
C ILE A 141 -12.22 2.62 12.98
N PHE A 142 -12.40 1.32 12.73
CA PHE A 142 -13.70 0.68 12.84
C PHE A 142 -14.28 0.73 14.26
N PRO A 143 -13.57 0.30 15.32
CA PRO A 143 -14.16 0.28 16.67
C PRO A 143 -14.33 1.66 17.30
N VAL A 144 -13.43 2.62 17.04
CA VAL A 144 -13.39 3.91 17.75
C VAL A 144 -14.01 5.04 16.93
N LEU A 145 -13.68 5.15 15.64
CA LEU A 145 -14.16 6.26 14.81
C LEU A 145 -15.51 5.96 14.16
N PHE A 146 -15.72 4.71 13.72
CA PHE A 146 -16.98 4.30 13.08
C PHE A 146 -17.91 3.53 14.01
N LEU A 147 -17.50 3.31 15.28
CA LEU A 147 -18.30 2.62 16.30
C LEU A 147 -18.88 1.28 15.80
N THR A 148 -18.11 0.58 14.97
CA THR A 148 -18.51 -0.69 14.38
C THR A 148 -18.40 -1.78 15.43
N GLU A 149 -19.53 -2.32 15.85
CA GLU A 149 -19.60 -3.39 16.83
C GLU A 149 -19.39 -4.75 16.15
N LEU A 150 -18.18 -5.30 16.29
CA LEU A 150 -17.84 -6.66 15.92
C LEU A 150 -17.35 -7.42 17.14
N SER A 151 -17.67 -8.72 17.22
CA SER A 151 -17.07 -9.57 18.24
C SER A 151 -15.55 -9.61 18.09
N VAL A 152 -14.82 -9.73 19.21
CA VAL A 152 -13.35 -9.81 19.20
C VAL A 152 -12.84 -10.89 18.25
N THR A 153 -13.52 -12.05 18.21
CA THR A 153 -13.20 -13.14 17.29
C THR A 153 -13.30 -12.72 15.83
N ILE A 154 -14.39 -12.04 15.43
CA ILE A 154 -14.56 -11.57 14.04
C ILE A 154 -13.51 -10.53 13.70
N THR A 155 -13.25 -9.57 14.60
CA THR A 155 -12.21 -8.54 14.40
C THR A 155 -10.84 -9.15 14.15
N ILE A 156 -10.45 -10.16 14.95
CA ILE A 156 -9.17 -10.87 14.77
C ILE A 156 -9.15 -11.61 13.43
N VAL A 157 -10.20 -12.36 13.12
CA VAL A 157 -10.28 -13.13 11.86
C VAL A 157 -10.16 -12.22 10.65
N VAL A 158 -10.87 -11.09 10.64
CA VAL A 158 -10.82 -10.16 9.51
C VAL A 158 -9.48 -9.43 9.46
N ALA A 159 -8.92 -9.01 10.60
CA ALA A 159 -7.60 -8.37 10.63
C ALA A 159 -6.51 -9.28 10.03
N VAL A 160 -6.55 -10.57 10.37
CA VAL A 160 -5.66 -11.58 9.79
C VAL A 160 -5.94 -11.77 8.31
N ALA A 161 -7.21 -11.87 7.90
CA ALA A 161 -7.58 -12.01 6.49
C ALA A 161 -7.13 -10.80 5.64
N CYS A 162 -7.27 -9.59 6.16
CA CYS A 162 -6.79 -8.34 5.57
C CYS A 162 -5.27 -8.34 5.39
N LEU A 163 -4.52 -8.74 6.42
CA LEU A 163 -3.06 -8.92 6.32
C LEU A 163 -2.70 -9.92 5.22
N LEU A 164 -3.36 -11.08 5.18
CA LEU A 164 -3.12 -12.09 4.13
C LEU A 164 -3.47 -11.57 2.73
N GLY A 165 -4.56 -10.81 2.61
CA GLY A 165 -4.93 -10.08 1.40
C GLY A 165 -3.83 -9.13 0.95
N GLY A 166 -3.31 -8.31 1.86
CA GLY A 166 -2.20 -7.40 1.62
C GLY A 166 -0.91 -8.12 1.22
N MET A 167 -0.59 -9.26 1.84
CA MET A 167 0.56 -10.10 1.48
C MET A 167 0.43 -10.66 0.05
N LEU A 168 -0.75 -11.16 -0.32
CA LEU A 168 -1.03 -11.61 -1.67
C LEU A 168 -0.98 -10.46 -2.68
N GLY A 169 -1.50 -9.29 -2.29
CA GLY A 169 -1.39 -8.03 -3.02
C GLY A 169 0.07 -7.66 -3.27
N ALA A 170 0.93 -7.72 -2.26
CA ALA A 170 2.36 -7.42 -2.40
C ALA A 170 3.06 -8.35 -3.40
N TRP A 171 2.79 -9.66 -3.32
CA TRP A 171 3.36 -10.64 -4.24
C TRP A 171 2.92 -10.42 -5.70
N THR A 172 1.62 -10.18 -5.91
CA THR A 172 1.08 -9.89 -7.25
C THR A 172 1.55 -8.54 -7.77
N GLY A 173 1.58 -7.52 -6.92
CA GLY A 173 2.06 -6.17 -7.21
C GLY A 173 3.52 -6.17 -7.66
N PHE A 174 4.39 -6.96 -7.02
CA PHE A 174 5.78 -7.10 -7.47
C PHE A 174 5.86 -7.62 -8.90
N LYS A 175 5.16 -8.74 -9.20
CA LYS A 175 5.17 -9.34 -10.53
C LYS A 175 4.63 -8.40 -11.59
N LEU A 176 3.58 -7.64 -11.26
CA LEU A 176 3.00 -6.66 -12.16
C LEU A 176 3.96 -5.49 -12.40
N GLY A 177 4.52 -4.91 -11.34
CA GLY A 177 5.48 -3.81 -11.43
C GLY A 177 6.72 -4.18 -12.24
N ASP A 178 7.26 -5.39 -12.02
CA ASP A 178 8.42 -5.89 -12.75
C ASP A 178 8.13 -6.06 -14.26
N ARG A 179 6.96 -6.61 -14.60
CA ARG A 179 6.50 -6.70 -16.00
C ARG A 179 6.31 -5.35 -16.65
N ILE A 180 5.62 -4.41 -15.99
CA ILE A 180 5.40 -3.06 -16.52
C ILE A 180 6.73 -2.36 -16.74
N LYS A 181 7.65 -2.47 -15.77
CA LYS A 181 8.99 -1.88 -15.89
C LYS A 181 9.75 -2.45 -17.10
N GLY A 182 9.64 -3.76 -17.35
CA GLY A 182 10.24 -4.41 -18.52
C GLY A 182 9.67 -3.95 -19.87
N LEU A 183 8.53 -3.27 -19.90
CA LEU A 183 7.93 -2.71 -21.12
C LEU A 183 8.31 -1.23 -21.36
N ILE A 184 8.81 -0.54 -20.34
CA ILE A 184 9.12 0.90 -20.38
C ILE A 184 10.64 1.14 -20.46
N ALA A 185 11.45 0.14 -20.08
CA ALA A 185 12.91 0.17 -20.15
C ALA A 185 13.43 -0.31 -21.51
#